data_AF-A0A843HI29-F1
#
_entry.id   AF-A0A843HI29-F1
#
_cell.length_a   1.000
_cell.length_b   1.000
_cell.length_c   1.000
_cell.angle_alpha   90.00
_cell.angle_beta   90.00
_cell.angle_gamma   90.00
#
_symmetry.space_group_name_H-M   'P 1'
#
loop_
_entity.id
_entity.type
_entity.pdbx_description
1 polymer ?
#
loop_
_entity_poly.entity_id
_entity_poly.type
_entity_poly.pdbx_seq_one_letter_code
_entity_poly.pdbx_strand_id
1 'polypeptide(L)'
;MKIAIGLDKNENVLEAIKKFPFEIKVARTNKELLEYFHDPEIDGVIRGSLESNIIMDLRKEYPHIFRASILEIDGHKFMLAPVGIDECDTIGAKKVIVEECSRIVELAGHKPKIALISGGRKQDKGRSPKIDQSIEECEQVVTDLKDEYNIKHDYILIEEAIKDHANIIIAPDGIIGNIIFRSLVLVAGIKSYGALTLKQPNLFIDTSRSQSVEGYVNSIRLLINIINSEKKLD
;
A
#
# COMPACT_ATOMS: atom_id res chain seq x y z
N MET A 1 21.14 9.92 2.68
CA MET A 1 19.94 9.27 2.12
C MET A 1 20.18 9.09 0.64
N LYS A 2 20.04 7.86 0.13
CA LYS A 2 20.27 7.48 -1.25
C LYS A 2 19.04 6.69 -1.70
N ILE A 3 18.31 7.18 -2.69
CA ILE A 3 17.11 6.52 -3.23
C ILE A 3 17.20 6.40 -4.74
N ALA A 4 16.46 5.46 -5.31
CA ALA A 4 16.36 5.27 -6.75
C ALA A 4 14.92 5.36 -7.25
N ILE A 5 14.74 5.84 -8.49
CA ILE A 5 13.43 5.89 -9.17
C ILE A 5 13.55 5.45 -10.62
N GLY A 6 12.58 4.67 -11.08
CA GLY A 6 12.49 4.26 -12.48
C GLY A 6 11.94 5.35 -13.41
N LEU A 7 12.53 5.48 -14.60
CA LEU A 7 12.01 6.34 -15.66
C LEU A 7 11.99 5.60 -17.01
N ASP A 8 10.79 5.49 -17.58
CA ASP A 8 10.51 5.13 -18.97
C ASP A 8 10.03 6.36 -19.78
N LYS A 9 8.84 6.32 -20.39
CA LYS A 9 8.33 7.37 -21.30
C LYS A 9 7.80 8.62 -20.61
N ASN A 10 7.33 8.50 -19.37
CA ASN A 10 6.73 9.63 -18.66
C ASN A 10 7.81 10.43 -17.93
N GLU A 11 8.26 11.51 -18.58
CA GLU A 11 9.32 12.40 -18.09
C GLU A 11 8.90 13.27 -16.89
N ASN A 12 7.63 13.23 -16.45
CA ASN A 12 7.20 13.87 -15.21
C ASN A 12 8.04 13.43 -14.00
N VAL A 13 8.65 12.24 -14.06
CA VAL A 13 9.62 11.77 -13.06
C VAL A 13 10.81 12.72 -12.93
N LEU A 14 11.35 13.25 -14.03
CA LEU A 14 12.50 14.17 -14.00
C LEU A 14 12.12 15.51 -13.36
N GLU A 15 10.96 16.04 -13.71
CA GLU A 15 10.44 17.26 -13.10
C GLU A 15 10.15 17.08 -11.60
N ALA A 16 9.73 15.88 -11.19
CA ALA A 16 9.54 15.56 -9.79
C ALA A 16 10.87 15.51 -9.02
N ILE A 17 11.90 14.85 -9.57
CA ILE A 17 13.24 14.74 -8.97
C ILE A 17 13.84 16.13 -8.73
N LYS A 18 13.71 17.06 -9.68
CA LYS A 18 14.23 18.44 -9.57
C LYS A 18 13.69 19.21 -8.35
N LYS A 19 12.57 18.79 -7.77
CA LYS A 19 12.00 19.43 -6.56
C LYS A 19 12.73 19.05 -5.26
N PHE A 20 13.69 18.13 -5.30
CA PHE A 20 14.41 17.65 -4.12
C PHE A 20 15.88 18.09 -4.16
N PRO A 21 16.46 18.51 -3.02
CA PRO A 21 17.79 19.13 -2.96
C PRO A 21 18.95 18.12 -3.00
N PHE A 22 18.68 16.84 -3.20
CA PHE A 22 19.67 15.75 -3.19
C PHE A 22 19.52 14.87 -4.42
N GLU A 23 20.60 14.16 -4.77
CA GLU A 23 20.63 13.29 -5.93
C GLU A 23 19.74 12.06 -5.73
N ILE A 24 18.88 11.79 -6.72
CA ILE A 24 18.05 10.58 -6.81
C ILE A 24 18.58 9.78 -8.00
N LYS A 25 18.99 8.53 -7.76
CA LYS A 25 19.44 7.64 -8.85
C LYS A 25 18.27 7.34 -9.79
N VAL A 26 18.52 7.30 -11.08
CA VAL A 26 17.49 7.04 -12.08
C VAL A 26 17.76 5.74 -12.79
N ALA A 27 16.85 4.77 -12.66
CA ALA A 27 16.91 3.53 -13.42
C ALA A 27 16.14 3.67 -14.75
N ARG A 28 16.74 3.20 -15.84
CA ARG A 28 16.14 3.21 -17.19
C ARG A 28 15.48 1.88 -17.54
N THR A 29 15.69 0.85 -16.74
CA THR A 29 15.13 -0.48 -16.95
C THR A 29 14.71 -1.09 -15.62
N ASN A 30 13.80 -2.07 -15.65
CA ASN A 30 13.45 -2.82 -14.45
C ASN A 30 14.63 -3.59 -13.88
N LYS A 31 15.55 -4.04 -14.73
CA LYS A 31 16.77 -4.74 -14.30
C LYS A 31 17.63 -3.81 -13.45
N GLU A 32 17.91 -2.61 -13.95
CA GLU A 32 18.67 -1.60 -13.20
C GLU A 32 17.95 -1.18 -11.90
N LEU A 33 16.61 -1.08 -11.94
CA LEU A 33 15.84 -0.75 -10.75
C LEU A 33 15.90 -1.87 -9.69
N LEU A 34 15.92 -3.15 -10.11
CA LEU A 34 16.15 -4.30 -9.22
C LEU A 34 17.57 -4.32 -8.68
N GLU A 35 18.58 -3.97 -9.50
CA GLU A 35 19.96 -3.82 -9.03
C GLU A 35 20.04 -2.76 -7.92
N TYR A 36 19.36 -1.62 -8.05
CA TYR A 36 19.25 -0.64 -6.96
C TYR A 36 18.42 -1.13 -5.78
N PHE A 37 17.39 -1.93 -6.00
CA PHE A 37 16.62 -2.52 -4.91
C PHE A 37 17.48 -3.46 -4.05
N HIS A 38 18.44 -4.15 -4.65
CA HIS A 38 19.36 -5.06 -3.96
C HIS A 38 20.65 -4.40 -3.45
N ASP A 39 20.89 -3.13 -3.79
CA ASP A 39 22.06 -2.37 -3.37
C ASP A 39 21.89 -1.93 -1.90
N PRO A 40 22.71 -2.39 -0.95
CA PRO A 40 22.61 -2.02 0.47
C PRO A 40 22.89 -0.53 0.71
N GLU A 41 23.47 0.18 -0.26
CA GLU A 41 23.65 1.63 -0.20
C GLU A 41 22.39 2.41 -0.60
N ILE A 42 21.33 1.75 -1.09
CA ILE A 42 20.07 2.38 -1.47
C ILE A 42 19.05 2.16 -0.36
N ASP A 43 18.66 3.26 0.29
CA ASP A 43 17.69 3.27 1.39
C ASP A 43 16.26 2.93 0.89
N GLY A 44 15.98 3.01 -0.42
CA GLY A 44 14.69 2.65 -0.98
C GLY A 44 14.50 3.00 -2.45
N VAL A 45 13.47 2.39 -3.06
CA VAL A 45 13.24 2.41 -4.49
C VAL A 45 11.79 2.78 -4.84
N ILE A 46 11.60 3.50 -5.94
CA ILE A 46 10.28 3.87 -6.48
C ILE A 46 10.20 3.37 -7.92
N ARG A 47 9.12 2.66 -8.30
CA ARG A 47 8.96 2.20 -9.69
C ARG A 47 9.01 3.35 -10.70
N GLY A 48 8.45 4.49 -10.33
CA GLY A 48 8.34 5.67 -11.17
C GLY A 48 7.48 5.40 -12.40
N SER A 49 8.03 5.62 -13.59
CA SER A 49 7.30 5.42 -14.84
C SER A 49 7.59 4.10 -15.57
N LEU A 50 8.43 3.24 -15.00
CA LEU A 50 8.71 1.91 -15.56
C LEU A 50 7.46 1.00 -15.56
N GLU A 51 7.47 -0.03 -16.41
CA GLU A 51 6.42 -1.04 -16.52
C GLU A 51 6.27 -1.89 -15.24
N SER A 52 5.05 -2.39 -14.96
CA SER A 52 4.73 -3.07 -13.69
C SER A 52 5.25 -4.50 -13.59
N ASN A 53 5.89 -5.03 -14.62
CA ASN A 53 6.48 -6.38 -14.63
C ASN A 53 7.59 -6.55 -13.57
N ILE A 54 8.19 -5.45 -13.07
CA ILE A 54 9.10 -5.54 -11.92
C ILE A 54 8.45 -6.16 -10.67
N ILE A 55 7.14 -5.98 -10.49
CA ILE A 55 6.40 -6.62 -9.37
C ILE A 55 6.43 -8.14 -9.50
N MET A 56 6.37 -8.67 -10.72
CA MET A 56 6.49 -10.11 -10.95
C MET A 56 7.90 -10.61 -10.65
N ASP A 57 8.92 -9.84 -10.96
CA ASP A 57 10.30 -10.20 -10.64
C ASP A 57 10.55 -10.19 -9.13
N LEU A 58 10.07 -9.16 -8.43
CA LEU A 58 10.09 -9.12 -6.96
C LEU A 58 9.36 -10.32 -6.34
N ARG A 59 8.23 -10.74 -6.91
CA ARG A 59 7.48 -11.91 -6.42
C ARG A 59 8.19 -13.25 -6.61
N LYS A 60 9.12 -13.37 -7.57
CA LYS A 60 9.94 -14.58 -7.70
C LYS A 60 10.88 -14.75 -6.50
N GLU A 61 11.35 -13.63 -5.95
CA GLU A 61 12.23 -13.60 -4.79
C GLU A 61 11.45 -13.59 -3.47
N TYR A 62 10.30 -12.90 -3.46
CA TYR A 62 9.44 -12.72 -2.30
C TYR A 62 7.98 -13.08 -2.65
N PRO A 63 7.59 -14.36 -2.57
CA PRO A 63 6.29 -14.83 -3.07
C PRO A 63 5.07 -14.29 -2.32
N HIS A 64 5.28 -13.67 -1.16
CA HIS A 64 4.21 -13.13 -0.30
C HIS A 64 4.23 -11.60 -0.21
N ILE A 65 4.59 -10.90 -1.29
CA ILE A 65 4.48 -9.44 -1.35
C ILE A 65 3.01 -9.02 -1.44
N PHE A 66 2.65 -8.02 -0.63
CA PHE A 66 1.35 -7.34 -0.70
C PHE A 66 1.55 -5.87 -1.05
N ARG A 67 0.53 -5.20 -1.58
CA ARG A 67 0.57 -3.76 -1.85
C ARG A 67 -0.46 -3.00 -1.04
N ALA A 68 -0.02 -1.90 -0.43
CA ALA A 68 -0.86 -0.99 0.33
C ALA A 68 -0.78 0.43 -0.26
N SER A 69 -1.87 0.91 -0.84
CA SER A 69 -1.98 2.28 -1.36
C SER A 69 -2.22 3.27 -0.24
N ILE A 70 -1.46 4.37 -0.20
CA ILE A 70 -1.70 5.46 0.76
C ILE A 70 -2.54 6.54 0.09
N LEU A 71 -3.70 6.79 0.68
CA LEU A 71 -4.74 7.70 0.17
C LEU A 71 -5.01 8.83 1.17
N GLU A 72 -5.55 9.94 0.68
CA GLU A 72 -5.99 11.05 1.52
C GLU A 72 -7.31 11.65 1.04
N ILE A 73 -8.28 11.72 1.94
CA ILE A 73 -9.61 12.30 1.75
C ILE A 73 -9.85 13.29 2.88
N ASP A 74 -10.18 14.54 2.55
CA ASP A 74 -10.48 15.59 3.54
C ASP A 74 -9.44 15.73 4.67
N GLY A 75 -8.16 15.57 4.33
CA GLY A 75 -7.03 15.62 5.28
C GLY A 75 -6.80 14.34 6.10
N HIS A 76 -7.69 13.35 6.01
CA HIS A 76 -7.52 12.03 6.61
C HIS A 76 -6.70 11.12 5.71
N LYS A 77 -5.54 10.65 6.20
CA LYS A 77 -4.66 9.71 5.50
C LYS A 77 -4.89 8.28 5.98
N PHE A 78 -4.97 7.35 5.05
CA PHE A 78 -5.10 5.93 5.36
C PHE A 78 -4.43 5.03 4.32
N MET A 79 -4.04 3.83 4.75
CA MET A 79 -3.60 2.74 3.89
C MET A 79 -4.81 1.92 3.44
N LEU A 80 -4.91 1.64 2.13
CA LEU A 80 -5.83 0.67 1.54
C LEU A 80 -5.02 -0.53 1.07
N ALA A 81 -5.28 -1.71 1.63
CA ALA A 81 -4.55 -2.94 1.31
C ALA A 81 -5.48 -4.17 1.30
N PRO A 82 -5.19 -5.23 0.54
CA PRO A 82 -4.30 -5.20 -0.61
C PRO A 82 -4.88 -4.36 -1.77
N VAL A 83 -4.06 -4.02 -2.75
CA VAL A 83 -4.53 -3.40 -4.02
C VAL A 83 -4.03 -4.12 -5.27
N GLY A 84 -3.23 -5.17 -5.14
CA GLY A 84 -2.86 -6.04 -6.25
C GLY A 84 -3.88 -7.13 -6.49
N ILE A 85 -4.23 -7.37 -7.76
CA ILE A 85 -5.32 -8.28 -8.18
C ILE A 85 -5.17 -9.70 -7.63
N ASP A 86 -3.94 -10.18 -7.51
CA ASP A 86 -3.53 -11.54 -7.13
C ASP A 86 -3.02 -11.61 -5.68
N GLU A 87 -3.55 -10.78 -4.80
CA GLU A 87 -3.13 -10.67 -3.40
C GLU A 87 -4.28 -11.03 -2.43
N CYS A 88 -3.90 -11.57 -1.26
CA CYS A 88 -4.78 -11.81 -0.12
C CYS A 88 -5.94 -12.80 -0.37
N ASP A 89 -5.58 -14.06 -0.64
CA ASP A 89 -6.51 -15.17 -0.86
C ASP A 89 -6.75 -16.04 0.39
N THR A 90 -6.12 -15.72 1.52
CA THR A 90 -6.24 -16.48 2.78
C THR A 90 -6.36 -15.59 4.02
N ILE A 91 -6.92 -16.14 5.09
CA ILE A 91 -6.94 -15.52 6.43
C ILE A 91 -5.52 -15.20 6.91
N GLY A 92 -4.57 -16.11 6.67
CA GLY A 92 -3.16 -15.88 7.02
C GLY A 92 -2.57 -14.66 6.32
N ALA A 93 -2.83 -14.50 5.02
CA ALA A 93 -2.43 -13.30 4.28
C ALA A 93 -3.05 -12.03 4.85
N LYS A 94 -4.34 -12.04 5.24
CA LYS A 94 -5.00 -10.88 5.89
C LYS A 94 -4.28 -10.45 7.17
N LYS A 95 -3.93 -11.42 8.04
CA LYS A 95 -3.20 -11.14 9.29
C LYS A 95 -1.83 -10.52 9.02
N VAL A 96 -1.07 -11.08 8.08
CA VAL A 96 0.23 -10.53 7.69
C VAL A 96 0.09 -9.09 7.15
N ILE A 97 -0.94 -8.81 6.35
CA ILE A 97 -1.18 -7.44 5.86
C ILE A 97 -1.51 -6.50 7.03
N VAL A 98 -2.30 -6.93 8.01
CA VAL A 98 -2.60 -6.15 9.23
C VAL A 98 -1.32 -5.83 10.00
N GLU A 99 -0.48 -6.83 10.25
CA GLU A 99 0.80 -6.68 10.95
C GLU A 99 1.73 -5.70 10.22
N GLU A 100 1.95 -5.90 8.92
CA GLU A 100 2.85 -5.07 8.11
C GLU A 100 2.33 -3.62 7.98
N CYS A 101 1.02 -3.41 7.78
CA CYS A 101 0.44 -2.06 7.74
C CYS A 101 0.55 -1.37 9.11
N SER A 102 0.31 -2.11 10.19
CA SER A 102 0.39 -1.58 11.55
C SER A 102 1.81 -1.13 11.88
N ARG A 103 2.82 -1.95 11.54
CA ARG A 103 4.23 -1.58 11.66
C ARG A 103 4.54 -0.26 10.95
N ILE A 104 4.09 -0.11 9.71
CA ILE A 104 4.33 1.13 8.93
C ILE A 104 3.65 2.36 9.57
N VAL A 105 2.42 2.20 10.08
CA VAL A 105 1.71 3.28 10.77
C VAL A 105 2.40 3.66 12.08
N GLU A 106 2.92 2.68 12.83
CA GLU A 106 3.69 2.90 14.05
C GLU A 106 5.04 3.57 13.79
N LEU A 107 5.76 3.15 12.75
CA LEU A 107 6.97 3.82 12.29
C LEU A 107 6.69 5.30 12.02
N ALA A 108 5.57 5.62 11.38
CA ALA A 108 5.15 7.00 11.12
C ALA A 108 4.73 7.77 12.39
N GLY A 109 4.79 7.17 13.59
CA GLY A 109 4.47 7.80 14.87
C GLY A 109 2.97 7.84 15.19
N HIS A 110 2.16 7.01 14.53
CA HIS A 110 0.72 6.95 14.73
C HIS A 110 0.31 5.61 15.35
N LYS A 111 -0.84 5.58 16.03
CA LYS A 111 -1.42 4.33 16.52
C LYS A 111 -2.23 3.66 15.40
N PRO A 112 -2.03 2.36 15.12
CA PRO A 112 -2.86 1.63 14.17
C PRO A 112 -4.34 1.68 14.58
N LYS A 113 -5.20 2.00 13.63
CA LYS A 113 -6.66 1.90 13.73
C LYS A 113 -7.17 1.25 12.45
N ILE A 114 -7.53 -0.02 12.57
CA ILE A 114 -7.73 -0.92 11.44
C ILE A 114 -9.22 -1.19 11.24
N ALA A 115 -9.67 -1.07 9.99
CA ALA A 115 -10.99 -1.48 9.53
C ALA A 115 -10.86 -2.65 8.55
N LEU A 116 -11.48 -3.78 8.85
CA LEU A 116 -11.65 -4.89 7.90
C LEU A 116 -12.95 -4.70 7.13
N ILE A 117 -12.87 -4.87 5.81
CA ILE A 117 -14.01 -4.81 4.90
C ILE A 117 -14.35 -6.22 4.39
N SER A 118 -15.64 -6.57 4.39
CA SER A 118 -16.18 -7.83 3.86
C SER A 118 -17.27 -7.60 2.81
N GLY A 119 -17.69 -8.67 2.12
CA GLY A 119 -18.62 -8.59 0.98
C GLY A 119 -20.09 -8.29 1.30
N GLY A 120 -20.45 -8.02 2.57
CA GLY A 120 -21.83 -7.74 2.99
C GLY A 120 -21.90 -7.27 4.43
N ARG A 121 -23.06 -6.78 4.85
CA ARG A 121 -23.38 -6.37 6.24
C ARG A 121 -23.59 -7.61 7.12
N LYS A 122 -23.58 -7.43 8.45
CA LYS A 122 -23.82 -8.51 9.41
C LYS A 122 -25.07 -9.36 9.10
N GLN A 123 -26.16 -8.70 8.72
CA GLN A 123 -27.43 -9.35 8.38
C GLN A 123 -27.48 -10.01 6.99
N ASP A 124 -26.43 -9.83 6.18
CA ASP A 124 -26.35 -10.44 4.85
C ASP A 124 -25.83 -11.88 4.92
N LYS A 125 -25.48 -12.39 6.10
CA LYS A 125 -25.21 -13.81 6.32
C LYS A 125 -26.39 -14.69 5.87
N GLY A 126 -26.11 -15.77 5.17
CA GLY A 126 -27.06 -16.68 4.55
C GLY A 126 -27.52 -16.28 3.14
N ARG A 127 -27.08 -15.12 2.60
CA ARG A 127 -27.45 -14.71 1.24
C ARG A 127 -26.69 -15.46 0.15
N SER A 128 -25.43 -15.79 0.41
CA SER A 128 -24.63 -16.64 -0.49
C SER A 128 -23.38 -17.15 0.23
N PRO A 129 -22.84 -18.33 -0.15
CA PRO A 129 -21.62 -18.87 0.44
C PRO A 129 -20.43 -17.92 0.37
N LYS A 130 -20.32 -17.12 -0.71
CA LYS A 130 -19.24 -16.15 -0.89
C LYS A 130 -19.31 -14.98 0.12
N ILE A 131 -20.53 -14.50 0.40
CA ILE A 131 -20.73 -13.44 1.40
C ILE A 131 -20.43 -13.98 2.79
N ASP A 132 -20.93 -15.17 3.10
CA ASP A 132 -20.75 -15.82 4.40
C ASP A 132 -19.27 -16.03 4.70
N GLN A 133 -18.54 -16.63 3.76
CA GLN A 133 -17.10 -16.82 3.85
C GLN A 133 -16.36 -15.49 4.07
N SER A 134 -16.67 -14.45 3.28
CA SER A 134 -16.00 -13.15 3.42
C SER A 134 -16.23 -12.49 4.79
N ILE A 135 -17.43 -12.65 5.36
CA ILE A 135 -17.78 -12.15 6.70
C ILE A 135 -17.06 -12.97 7.78
N GLU A 136 -17.12 -14.31 7.69
CA GLU A 136 -16.50 -15.22 8.64
C GLU A 136 -14.98 -15.06 8.71
N GLU A 137 -14.32 -14.89 7.57
CA GLU A 137 -12.89 -14.61 7.50
C GLU A 137 -12.53 -13.34 8.30
N CYS A 138 -13.31 -12.27 8.17
CA CYS A 138 -13.05 -11.02 8.90
C CYS A 138 -13.34 -11.16 10.39
N GLU A 139 -14.41 -11.86 10.76
CA GLU A 139 -14.73 -12.15 12.16
C GLU A 139 -13.62 -12.98 12.83
N GLN A 140 -13.04 -13.94 12.11
CA GLN A 140 -11.90 -14.71 12.57
C GLN A 140 -10.66 -13.84 12.75
N VAL A 141 -10.30 -13.00 11.76
CA VAL A 141 -9.15 -12.09 11.87
C VAL A 141 -9.31 -11.12 13.05
N VAL A 142 -10.51 -10.54 13.27
CA VAL A 142 -10.77 -9.69 14.44
C VAL A 142 -10.61 -10.49 15.73
N THR A 143 -11.15 -11.70 15.80
CA THR A 143 -11.04 -12.55 17.00
C THR A 143 -9.59 -12.82 17.36
N ASP A 144 -8.77 -13.09 16.35
CA ASP A 144 -7.37 -13.45 16.53
C ASP A 144 -6.46 -12.26 16.88
N LEU A 145 -6.84 -11.04 16.49
CA LEU A 145 -5.95 -9.85 16.57
C LEU A 145 -6.45 -8.73 17.48
N LYS A 146 -7.69 -8.79 18.01
CA LYS A 146 -8.30 -7.71 18.82
C LYS A 146 -7.58 -7.38 20.12
N ASP A 147 -6.82 -8.32 20.68
CA ASP A 147 -6.08 -8.10 21.93
C ASP A 147 -4.74 -7.37 21.68
N GLU A 148 -4.25 -7.40 20.44
CA GLU A 148 -3.00 -6.76 20.00
C GLU A 148 -3.25 -5.44 19.27
N TYR A 149 -4.35 -5.35 18.51
CA TYR A 149 -4.62 -4.24 17.61
C TYR A 149 -6.00 -3.61 17.84
N ASN A 150 -6.09 -2.30 17.63
CA ASN A 150 -7.37 -1.61 17.50
C ASN A 150 -8.00 -1.92 16.14
N ILE A 151 -8.63 -3.08 16.04
CA ILE A 151 -9.20 -3.65 14.82
C ILE A 151 -10.71 -3.77 14.93
N LYS A 152 -11.41 -3.32 13.88
CA LYS A 152 -12.86 -3.36 13.75
C LYS A 152 -13.25 -4.02 12.44
N HIS A 153 -14.33 -4.79 12.47
CA HIS A 153 -14.98 -5.27 11.25
C HIS A 153 -16.09 -4.30 10.86
N ASP A 154 -15.85 -3.51 9.80
CA ASP A 154 -16.80 -2.52 9.26
C ASP A 154 -17.70 -3.10 8.17
N TYR A 155 -17.65 -4.42 7.98
CA TYR A 155 -18.44 -5.11 6.97
C TYR A 155 -18.22 -4.50 5.58
N ILE A 156 -19.26 -4.25 4.79
CA ILE A 156 -19.13 -3.61 3.47
C ILE A 156 -19.00 -2.07 3.55
N LEU A 157 -19.10 -1.48 4.75
CA LEU A 157 -19.30 -0.03 4.95
C LEU A 157 -17.97 0.72 5.01
N ILE A 158 -17.28 0.83 3.87
CA ILE A 158 -16.03 1.61 3.77
C ILE A 158 -16.22 3.08 4.16
N GLU A 159 -17.40 3.64 3.92
CA GLU A 159 -17.76 5.00 4.31
C GLU A 159 -17.72 5.20 5.83
N GLU A 160 -18.13 4.20 6.62
CA GLU A 160 -18.05 4.25 8.08
C GLU A 160 -16.61 4.06 8.56
N ALA A 161 -15.81 3.23 7.91
CA ALA A 161 -14.38 3.11 8.21
C ALA A 161 -13.62 4.45 8.04
N ILE A 162 -13.94 5.18 6.96
CA ILE A 162 -13.37 6.52 6.70
C ILE A 162 -13.85 7.53 7.74
N LYS A 163 -15.17 7.56 8.02
CA LYS A 163 -15.78 8.46 9.02
C LYS A 163 -15.26 8.21 10.43
N ASP A 164 -14.97 6.95 10.77
CA ASP A 164 -14.33 6.58 12.02
C ASP A 164 -12.82 6.88 12.02
N HIS A 165 -12.26 7.48 10.97
CA HIS A 165 -10.83 7.77 10.86
C HIS A 165 -9.94 6.53 11.00
N ALA A 166 -10.35 5.38 10.46
CA ALA A 166 -9.44 4.24 10.31
C ALA A 166 -8.26 4.65 9.42
N ASN A 167 -7.03 4.45 9.90
CA ASN A 167 -5.81 4.75 9.14
C ASN A 167 -5.27 3.53 8.38
N ILE A 168 -5.86 2.35 8.60
CA ILE A 168 -5.63 1.13 7.84
C ILE A 168 -6.99 0.55 7.46
N ILE A 169 -7.23 0.35 6.17
CA ILE A 169 -8.43 -0.29 5.63
C ILE A 169 -7.99 -1.53 4.85
N ILE A 170 -8.45 -2.69 5.31
CA ILE A 170 -8.16 -3.98 4.69
C ILE A 170 -9.36 -4.41 3.83
N ALA A 171 -9.18 -4.43 2.52
CA ALA A 171 -10.16 -4.91 1.56
C ALA A 171 -10.36 -6.43 1.65
N PRO A 172 -11.51 -6.96 1.17
CA PRO A 172 -11.79 -8.40 1.20
C PRO A 172 -10.72 -9.25 0.49
N ASP A 173 -10.23 -8.76 -0.64
CA ASP A 173 -9.22 -9.37 -1.50
C ASP A 173 -8.58 -8.30 -2.41
N GLY A 174 -7.56 -8.72 -3.16
CA GLY A 174 -6.85 -7.90 -4.13
C GLY A 174 -7.70 -7.26 -5.24
N ILE A 175 -8.72 -7.97 -5.72
CA ILE A 175 -9.61 -7.50 -6.78
C ILE A 175 -10.48 -6.36 -6.25
N ILE A 176 -11.14 -6.57 -5.11
CA ILE A 176 -12.00 -5.57 -4.48
C ILE A 176 -11.19 -4.35 -4.05
N GLY A 177 -10.01 -4.56 -3.45
CA GLY A 177 -9.10 -3.48 -3.10
C GLY A 177 -8.68 -2.64 -4.32
N ASN A 178 -8.39 -3.28 -5.45
CA ASN A 178 -8.08 -2.57 -6.70
C ASN A 178 -9.29 -1.78 -7.23
N ILE A 179 -10.49 -2.35 -7.18
CA ILE A 179 -11.73 -1.68 -7.60
C ILE A 179 -11.98 -0.44 -6.73
N ILE A 180 -11.83 -0.55 -5.40
CA ILE A 180 -11.96 0.58 -4.47
C ILE A 180 -10.94 1.66 -4.83
N PHE A 181 -9.66 1.29 -4.99
CA PHE A 181 -8.59 2.22 -5.37
C PHE A 181 -8.94 2.97 -6.67
N ARG A 182 -9.36 2.26 -7.71
CA ARG A 182 -9.71 2.86 -9.00
C ARG A 182 -10.89 3.81 -8.87
N SER A 183 -11.90 3.43 -8.10
CA SER A 183 -13.10 4.23 -7.86
C SER A 183 -12.76 5.53 -7.12
N LEU A 184 -11.96 5.46 -6.06
CA LEU A 184 -11.58 6.63 -5.27
C LEU A 184 -10.59 7.52 -6.02
N VAL A 185 -9.49 6.95 -6.51
CA VAL A 185 -8.36 7.74 -7.03
C VAL A 185 -8.56 8.13 -8.48
N LEU A 186 -8.94 7.18 -9.34
CA LEU A 186 -8.99 7.42 -10.79
C LEU A 186 -10.32 8.02 -11.25
N VAL A 187 -11.41 7.74 -10.54
CA VAL A 187 -12.74 8.27 -10.87
C VAL A 187 -13.07 9.50 -10.01
N ALA A 188 -12.95 9.41 -8.69
CA ALA A 188 -13.30 10.51 -7.78
C ALA A 188 -12.15 11.52 -7.52
N GLY A 189 -10.95 11.27 -8.04
CA GLY A 189 -9.82 12.21 -7.94
C GLY A 189 -9.20 12.33 -6.54
N ILE A 190 -9.42 11.33 -5.67
CA ILE A 190 -8.83 11.29 -4.33
C ILE A 190 -7.31 11.26 -4.43
N LYS A 191 -6.65 11.99 -3.52
CA LYS A 191 -5.19 12.09 -3.51
C LYS A 191 -4.58 10.74 -3.16
N SER A 192 -3.60 10.32 -3.94
CA SER A 192 -2.80 9.12 -3.71
C SER A 192 -1.32 9.45 -3.63
N TYR A 193 -0.62 8.76 -2.72
CA TYR A 193 0.82 8.91 -2.48
C TYR A 193 1.64 7.74 -3.04
N GLY A 194 1.02 6.79 -3.75
CA GLY A 194 1.65 5.55 -4.22
C GLY A 194 1.26 4.34 -3.36
N ALA A 195 1.70 3.16 -3.79
CA ALA A 195 1.47 1.90 -3.10
C ALA A 195 2.78 1.33 -2.56
N LEU A 196 2.88 1.16 -1.25
CA LEU A 196 4.00 0.50 -0.61
C LEU A 196 3.90 -1.00 -0.84
N THR A 197 4.98 -1.66 -1.24
CA THR A 197 5.07 -3.12 -1.17
C THR A 197 5.41 -3.53 0.26
N LEU A 198 4.76 -4.58 0.74
CA LEU A 198 4.91 -5.14 2.08
C LEU A 198 5.54 -6.53 1.97
N LYS A 199 6.22 -6.96 3.04
CA LYS A 199 6.85 -8.28 3.17
C LYS A 199 8.08 -8.53 2.27
N GLN A 200 8.93 -7.51 2.15
CA GLN A 200 10.26 -7.62 1.53
C GLN A 200 11.27 -6.77 2.33
N PRO A 201 12.58 -7.05 2.26
CA PRO A 201 13.57 -6.43 3.15
C PRO A 201 13.76 -4.93 2.88
N ASN A 202 13.61 -4.50 1.62
CA ASN A 202 13.92 -3.15 1.20
C ASN A 202 12.64 -2.38 0.83
N LEU A 203 12.65 -1.07 1.05
CA LEU A 203 11.49 -0.21 0.77
C LEU A 203 11.29 -0.07 -0.74
N PHE A 204 10.09 -0.43 -1.20
CA PHE A 204 9.71 -0.25 -2.59
C PHE A 204 8.31 0.36 -2.70
N ILE A 205 8.20 1.43 -3.48
CA ILE A 205 6.92 2.09 -3.79
C ILE A 205 6.54 1.82 -5.23
N ASP A 206 5.46 1.08 -5.42
CA ASP A 206 4.79 0.89 -6.71
C ASP A 206 3.95 2.14 -7.04
N THR A 207 4.27 2.78 -8.16
CA THR A 207 3.59 3.97 -8.65
C THR A 207 3.01 3.73 -10.04
N SER A 208 1.86 4.33 -10.37
CA SER A 208 1.35 4.25 -11.75
C SER A 208 2.31 4.94 -12.73
N ARG A 209 2.52 4.33 -13.90
CA ARG A 209 3.33 4.90 -14.99
C ARG A 209 2.75 6.20 -15.57
N SER A 210 1.45 6.44 -15.35
CA SER A 210 0.72 7.62 -15.85
C SER A 210 0.54 8.71 -14.78
N GLN A 211 1.36 8.70 -13.72
CA GLN A 211 1.31 9.71 -12.66
C GLN A 211 1.65 11.12 -13.18
N SER A 212 1.11 12.13 -12.50
CA SER A 212 1.51 13.53 -12.68
C SER A 212 2.83 13.81 -11.98
N VAL A 213 3.43 14.98 -12.26
CA VAL A 213 4.62 15.46 -11.52
C VAL A 213 4.37 15.45 -10.01
N GLU A 214 3.22 15.97 -9.56
CA GLU A 214 2.92 16.03 -8.13
C GLU A 214 2.71 14.64 -7.51
N GLY A 215 2.18 13.69 -8.28
CA GLY A 215 2.07 12.31 -7.86
C GLY A 215 3.42 11.63 -7.61
N TYR A 216 4.39 11.85 -8.49
CA TYR A 216 5.76 11.38 -8.27
C TYR A 216 6.43 12.09 -7.09
N VAL A 217 6.23 13.40 -6.94
CA VAL A 217 6.71 14.16 -5.76
C VAL A 217 6.14 13.58 -4.46
N ASN A 218 4.85 13.26 -4.44
CA ASN A 218 4.19 12.65 -3.28
C ASN A 218 4.79 11.28 -2.95
N SER A 219 5.11 10.47 -3.96
CA SER A 219 5.74 9.16 -3.79
C SER A 219 7.16 9.28 -3.23
N ILE A 220 7.95 10.25 -3.72
CA ILE A 220 9.29 10.54 -3.19
C ILE A 220 9.21 11.01 -1.74
N ARG A 221 8.32 11.96 -1.41
CA ARG A 221 8.10 12.42 -0.02
C ARG A 221 7.71 11.28 0.91
N LEU A 222 6.82 10.39 0.45
CA LEU A 222 6.42 9.22 1.21
C LEU A 222 7.63 8.33 1.54
N LEU A 223 8.45 8.00 0.55
CA LEU A 223 9.65 7.18 0.76
C LEU A 223 10.61 7.82 1.79
N ILE A 224 10.89 9.11 1.62
CA ILE A 224 11.75 9.89 2.54
C ILE A 224 11.20 9.84 3.97
N ASN A 225 9.89 10.01 4.13
CA ASN A 225 9.28 10.00 5.45
C ASN A 225 9.41 8.64 6.15
N ILE A 226 9.27 7.54 5.40
CA ILE A 226 9.45 6.19 5.94
C ILE A 226 10.91 5.96 6.34
N ILE A 227 11.87 6.27 5.45
CA ILE A 227 13.33 6.14 5.73
C ILE A 227 13.73 6.95 6.97
N ASN A 228 13.26 8.19 7.08
CA ASN A 228 13.58 9.05 8.22
C ASN A 228 12.92 8.57 9.52
N SER A 229 11.84 7.80 9.43
CA SER A 229 11.17 7.24 10.59
C SER A 229 11.86 5.97 11.09
N GLU A 230 12.35 5.12 10.18
CA GLU A 230 13.17 3.96 10.52
C GLU A 230 14.47 4.37 11.22
N LYS A 231 15.16 5.39 10.70
CA LYS A 231 16.41 5.93 11.31
C LYS A 231 16.26 6.57 12.69
N LYS A 232 15.03 6.80 13.17
CA LYS A 232 14.79 7.33 14.53
C LYS A 232 14.69 6.22 15.58
N LEU A 233 14.57 4.97 15.15
CA LEU A 233 14.43 3.80 16.02
C LEU A 233 15.76 3.07 16.26
N ASP A 234 16.76 3.34 15.41
CA ASP A 234 18.16 2.93 15.56
C ASP A 234 18.97 3.93 16.41
#